data_AF-A0A1Q4D5C1-F1
#
_entry.id   AF-A0A1Q4D5C1-F1
#
_cell.length_a   1.000
_cell.length_b   1.000
_cell.length_c   1.000
_cell.angle_alpha   90.00
_cell.angle_beta   90.00
_cell.angle_gamma   90.00
#
_symmetry.space_group_name_H-M   'P 1'
#
loop_
_entity.id
_entity.type
_entity.pdbx_description
1 polymer ?
#
loop_
_entity_poly.entity_id
_entity_poly.type
_entity_poly.pdbx_seq_one_letter_code
_entity_poly.pdbx_strand_id
1 'polypeptide(L)' 'MLDALTTEQLEGNTVPVEGPGWPEPRAYPVRECLLTVLTEEWEHRLYAERDLDVLTTSDGRHSRRLGSDESAVRR' A
#
# COMPACT_ATOMS: atom_id res chain seq x y z
N MET A 1 -5.73 -17.87 -5.33
CA MET A 1 -5.28 -17.69 -3.93
C MET A 1 -3.80 -18.13 -3.91
N LEU A 2 -2.92 -17.43 -3.17
CA LEU A 2 -1.46 -17.66 -3.24
C LEU A 2 -1.02 -19.05 -2.78
N ASP A 3 -1.86 -19.72 -2.01
CA ASP A 3 -1.73 -21.11 -1.56
C ASP A 3 -1.84 -22.15 -2.67
N ALA A 4 -2.35 -21.82 -3.86
CA ALA A 4 -2.30 -22.70 -5.02
C ALA A 4 -0.98 -22.58 -5.81
N LEU A 5 -0.07 -21.69 -5.41
CA LEU A 5 1.17 -21.44 -6.12
C LEU A 5 2.17 -22.58 -5.89
N THR A 6 2.63 -23.21 -6.98
CA THR A 6 3.60 -24.31 -6.90
C THR A 6 5.04 -23.80 -6.98
N THR A 7 5.98 -24.65 -6.56
CA THR A 7 7.41 -24.37 -6.70
C THR A 7 7.81 -24.20 -8.17
N GLU A 8 7.30 -25.03 -9.06
CA GLU A 8 7.59 -24.96 -10.50
C GLU A 8 7.12 -23.63 -11.10
N GLN A 9 5.97 -23.10 -10.65
CA GLN A 9 5.49 -21.79 -11.08
C GLN A 9 6.40 -20.65 -10.59
N LEU A 10 6.92 -20.76 -9.36
CA LEU A 10 7.86 -19.78 -8.79
C LEU A 10 9.24 -19.80 -9.45
N GLU A 11 9.68 -20.96 -9.93
CA GLU A 11 10.95 -21.14 -10.65
C GLU A 11 10.87 -20.72 -12.13
N GLY A 12 9.66 -20.46 -12.63
CA GLY A 12 9.42 -20.00 -13.99
C GLY A 12 9.86 -18.55 -14.24
N ASN A 13 9.78 -18.16 -15.52
CA ASN A 13 9.94 -16.78 -15.96
C ASN A 13 8.61 -16.23 -16.49
N THR A 14 8.42 -14.92 -16.39
CA THR A 14 7.31 -14.21 -17.01
C THR A 14 7.43 -14.22 -18.53
N VAL A 15 6.28 -14.06 -19.21
CA VAL A 15 6.25 -13.81 -20.64
C VAL A 15 6.40 -12.29 -20.86
N PRO A 16 7.38 -11.84 -21.66
CA PRO A 16 7.53 -10.43 -22.00
C PRO A 16 6.26 -9.85 -22.62
N VAL A 17 5.90 -8.64 -22.25
CA VAL A 17 4.80 -7.89 -22.88
C VAL A 17 5.36 -7.08 -24.05
N GLU A 18 4.69 -7.06 -25.19
CA GLU A 18 5.11 -6.23 -26.33
C GLU A 18 4.80 -4.74 -26.10
N GLY A 19 5.75 -3.87 -26.44
CA GLY A 19 5.59 -2.41 -26.40
C GLY A 19 6.51 -1.71 -25.40
N PRO A 20 6.51 -0.37 -25.38
CA PRO A 20 7.30 0.41 -24.42
C PRO A 20 6.74 0.23 -23.00
N GLY A 21 7.62 0.16 -22.01
CA GLY A 21 7.20 0.01 -20.61
C GLY A 21 8.36 0.06 -19.63
N TRP A 22 8.00 0.19 -18.35
CA TRP A 22 8.90 -0.04 -17.23
C TRP A 22 8.29 -1.09 -16.29
N PRO A 23 9.07 -2.07 -15.80
CA PRO A 23 10.45 -2.36 -16.21
C PRO A 23 10.53 -2.78 -17.69
N GLU A 24 11.74 -2.85 -18.25
CA GLU A 24 11.94 -3.20 -19.66
C GLU A 24 11.16 -4.48 -20.05
N PRO A 25 10.61 -4.58 -21.27
CA PRO A 25 9.78 -5.71 -21.69
C PRO A 25 10.61 -6.97 -22.00
N ARG A 26 11.18 -7.57 -20.96
CA ARG A 26 11.93 -8.83 -21.01
C ARG A 26 11.36 -9.84 -20.03
N ALA A 27 11.87 -11.06 -20.08
CA ALA A 27 11.48 -12.10 -19.14
C ALA A 27 12.11 -11.82 -17.77
N TYR A 28 11.35 -12.04 -16.71
CA TYR A 28 11.78 -11.89 -15.31
C TYR A 28 11.46 -13.17 -14.52
N PRO A 29 12.27 -13.53 -13.52
CA PRO A 29 11.94 -14.63 -12.61
C PRO A 29 10.63 -14.34 -11.88
N VAL A 30 9.68 -15.28 -11.91
CA VAL A 30 8.36 -15.11 -11.27
C VAL A 30 8.52 -14.82 -9.78
N ARG A 31 9.47 -15.50 -9.12
CA ARG A 31 9.81 -15.27 -7.71
C ARG A 31 10.19 -13.82 -7.42
N GLU A 32 11.01 -13.20 -8.27
CA GLU A 32 11.43 -11.81 -8.07
C GLU A 32 10.26 -10.86 -8.24
N CYS A 33 9.45 -11.04 -9.28
CA CYS A 33 8.24 -10.24 -9.48
C CYS A 33 7.29 -10.33 -8.27
N LEU A 34 7.05 -11.54 -7.76
CA LEU A 34 6.19 -11.74 -6.59
C LEU A 34 6.77 -11.07 -5.34
N LEU A 35 8.08 -11.19 -5.10
CA LEU A 35 8.73 -10.53 -3.96
C LEU A 35 8.65 -9.01 -4.06
N THR A 36 8.81 -8.44 -5.26
CA THR A 36 8.64 -6.99 -5.49
C THR A 36 7.23 -6.56 -5.10
N VAL A 37 6.20 -7.21 -5.64
CA VAL A 37 4.79 -6.86 -5.34
C VAL A 37 4.51 -6.98 -3.85
N LEU A 38 4.91 -8.07 -3.20
CA LEU A 38 4.68 -8.26 -1.76
C LEU A 38 5.39 -7.19 -0.92
N THR A 39 6.58 -6.75 -1.35
CA THR A 39 7.31 -5.67 -0.69
C THR A 39 6.60 -4.33 -0.88
N GLU A 40 6.15 -4.02 -2.10
CA GLU A 40 5.40 -2.81 -2.41
C GLU A 40 4.11 -2.73 -1.57
N GLU A 41 3.34 -3.81 -1.51
CA GLU A 41 2.11 -3.85 -0.71
C GLU A 41 2.37 -3.70 0.79
N TRP A 42 3.49 -4.25 1.29
CA TRP A 42 3.90 -4.04 2.69
C TRP A 42 4.21 -2.57 2.96
N GLU A 43 5.01 -1.93 2.11
CA GLU A 43 5.35 -0.51 2.24
C GLU A 43 4.11 0.39 2.08
N HIS A 44 3.20 0.07 1.15
CA HIS A 44 1.93 0.77 0.99
C HIS A 44 1.07 0.68 2.26
N ARG A 45 1.00 -0.49 2.89
CA ARG A 45 0.31 -0.64 4.18
C ARG A 45 0.94 0.24 5.25
N LEU A 46 2.26 0.29 5.36
CA LEU A 46 2.95 1.16 6.33
C LEU A 46 2.65 2.65 6.08
N TYR A 47 2.66 3.10 4.83
CA TYR A 47 2.28 4.48 4.50
C TYR A 47 0.82 4.77 4.84
N ALA A 48 -0.10 3.85 4.54
CA ALA A 48 -1.51 4.01 4.85
C ALA A 48 -1.77 4.08 6.37
N GLU A 49 -1.11 3.23 7.16
CA GLU A 49 -1.20 3.23 8.62
C GLU A 49 -0.66 4.54 9.21
N ARG A 50 0.51 5.01 8.75
CA ARG A 50 1.07 6.31 9.14
C ARG A 50 0.10 7.46 8.86
N ASP A 51 -0.46 7.49 7.65
CA ASP A 51 -1.34 8.60 7.25
C ASP A 51 -2.67 8.55 8.00
N LEU A 52 -3.18 7.35 8.29
CA LEU A 52 -4.35 7.16 9.15
C LEU A 52 -4.09 7.67 10.57
N ASP A 53 -2.92 7.41 11.15
CA ASP A 53 -2.54 7.93 12.48
C ASP A 53 -2.53 9.47 12.51
N VAL A 54 -2.02 10.10 11.45
CA VAL A 54 -2.01 11.57 11.33
C VAL A 54 -3.45 12.11 11.25
N LEU A 55 -4.30 11.49 10.45
CA LEU A 55 -5.69 11.90 10.27
C LEU A 55 -6.52 11.71 11.55
N THR A 56 -6.40 10.56 12.21
CA THR A 56 -7.14 10.27 13.45
C THR A 56 -6.68 11.12 14.63
N THR A 57 -5.37 11.37 14.75
CA THR A 57 -4.84 12.31 15.76
C THR A 57 -5.29 13.74 15.49
N SER A 58 -5.35 14.14 14.22
CA SER A 58 -5.76 15.49 13.82
C SER A 58 -7.27 15.70 13.92
N ASP A 59 -8.09 14.68 13.64
CA ASP A 59 -9.52 14.71 13.87
C ASP A 59 -9.85 14.88 15.36
N GLY A 60 -9.14 14.17 16.24
CA GLY A 60 -9.25 14.39 17.69
C GLY A 60 -8.83 15.81 18.12
N ARG A 61 -7.92 16.49 17.41
CA ARG A 61 -7.61 17.91 17.64
C ARG A 61 -8.69 18.83 17.06
N HIS A 62 -9.22 18.53 15.89
CA HIS A 62 -10.26 19.31 15.22
C HIS A 62 -11.57 19.27 16.01
N SER A 63 -12.01 18.07 16.42
CA SER A 63 -13.17 17.84 17.27
C SER A 63 -13.06 18.54 18.63
N ARG A 64 -11.89 18.48 19.29
CA ARG A 64 -11.65 19.23 20.55
C ARG A 64 -11.74 20.74 20.36
N ARG A 65 -11.28 21.27 19.23
CA ARG A 65 -11.32 22.70 18.90
C ARG A 65 -12.75 23.19 18.66
N LEU A 66 -13.60 22.37 18.02
CA LEU A 66 -15.03 22.68 17.81
C LEU A 66 -15.83 22.61 19.12
N GLY A 67 -15.56 21.62 19.98
CA GLY A 67 -16.23 21.49 21.28
C GLY A 67 -15.91 22.61 22.28
N SER A 68 -14.72 23.21 22.19
CA SER A 68 -14.35 24.40 22.98
C SER A 68 -15.06 25.68 22.54
N ASP A 69 -15.43 25.81 21.26
CA ASP A 69 -16.12 27.00 20.73
C ASP A 69 -17.62 27.01 21.10
N GLU A 70 -18.31 25.86 21.10
CA GLU A 70 -19.73 25.79 21.52
C GLU A 70 -19.95 26.09 23.01
N SER A 71 -18.96 25.79 23.86
CA SER A 71 -19.03 26.09 25.30
C SER A 71 -18.85 27.58 25.61
N ALA A 72 -18.23 28.35 24.70
CA ALA A 72 -18.01 29.79 24.87
C ALA A 72 -19.24 30.64 24.53
N VAL A 73 -20.20 30.10 23.76
CA VAL A 73 -21.40 30.82 23.31
C VAL A 73 -22.59 30.71 24.29
N ARG A 74 -22.54 29.83 25.30
CA ARG A 74 -23.63 29.62 26.28
C ARG A 74 -23.50 30.42 27.60
N ARG A 75 -22.81 31.57 27.63
CA ARG A 75 -22.75 32.44 28.81
C ARG A 75 -23.42 33.78 28.58
#